data_AF-A0A4Y2RUV0-F1
#
_entry.id   AF-A0A4Y2RUV0-F1
#
_cell.length_a   1.000
_cell.length_b   1.000
_cell.length_c   1.000
_cell.angle_alpha   90.00
_cell.angle_beta   90.00
_cell.angle_gamma   90.00
#
_symmetry.space_group_name_H-M   'P 1'
#
loop_
_entity.id
_entity.type
_entity.pdbx_description
1 polymer ?
#
loop_
_entity_poly.entity_id
_entity_poly.type
_entity_poly.pdbx_seq_one_letter_code
_entity_poly.pdbx_strand_id
1 'polypeptide(L)'
;MRGCKKGFEKLLRDANKNLLHIDGDSEHKFHNTAKLFFSYFDRFFEDFANKVFNDINESPKDTELFVRLQQNMNLKYNLKLIMPIDNWFLQMLTICNRLFSLKDALMMYYASFLSNGEIP
;
A
#
# COMPACT_ATOMS: atom_id res chain seq x y z
N MET A 1 5.34 -23.89 -19.69
CA MET A 1 6.39 -22.99 -20.23
C MET A 1 6.38 -23.08 -21.75
N ARG A 2 5.72 -22.14 -22.44
CA ARG A 2 5.73 -22.12 -23.91
C ARG A 2 7.02 -21.46 -24.39
N GLY A 3 7.88 -22.23 -25.06
CA GLY A 3 8.71 -21.70 -26.15
C GLY A 3 9.96 -20.88 -25.82
N CYS A 4 10.60 -21.00 -24.66
CA CYS A 4 11.89 -20.32 -24.39
C CYS A 4 13.06 -20.77 -25.27
N LYS A 5 12.88 -21.80 -26.11
CA LYS A 5 13.94 -22.32 -26.98
C LYS A 5 13.39 -22.44 -28.40
N LYS A 6 13.62 -21.39 -29.19
CA LYS A 6 13.36 -21.26 -30.65
C LYS A 6 11.94 -20.84 -31.10
N GLY A 7 11.20 -20.08 -30.28
CA GLY A 7 9.82 -19.66 -30.58
C GLY A 7 9.67 -18.30 -31.29
N PHE A 8 8.57 -18.17 -32.03
CA PHE A 8 8.04 -16.97 -32.72
C PHE A 8 8.13 -15.66 -31.91
N GLU A 9 8.00 -15.73 -30.58
CA GLU A 9 8.14 -14.57 -29.70
C GLU A 9 9.51 -13.90 -29.80
N LYS A 10 10.60 -14.68 -29.90
CA LYS A 10 11.95 -14.11 -30.02
C LYS A 10 12.10 -13.32 -31.32
N LEU A 11 11.61 -13.87 -32.43
CA LEU A 11 11.62 -13.21 -33.74
C LEU A 11 10.81 -11.90 -33.73
N LEU A 12 9.66 -11.90 -33.06
CA LEU A 12 8.84 -10.70 -32.90
C LEU A 12 9.50 -9.62 -32.03
N ARG A 13 10.23 -10.02 -30.98
CA ARG A 13 10.99 -9.10 -30.13
C ARG A 13 12.20 -8.51 -30.82
N ASP A 14 12.91 -9.31 -31.61
CA ASP A 14 14.05 -8.84 -32.39
C ASP A 14 13.60 -7.84 -33.47
N ALA A 15 12.41 -8.06 -34.06
CA ALA A 15 11.80 -7.15 -35.04
C ALA A 15 11.21 -5.87 -34.42
N ASN A 16 10.73 -5.93 -33.18
CA ASN A 16 10.22 -4.77 -32.46
C ASN A 16 10.61 -4.85 -30.98
N LYS A 17 11.68 -4.15 -30.61
CA LYS A 17 12.20 -4.14 -29.22
C LYS A 17 11.20 -3.59 -28.20
N ASN A 18 10.22 -2.81 -28.67
CA ASN A 18 9.19 -2.21 -27.82
C ASN A 18 7.95 -3.10 -27.67
N LEU A 19 7.95 -4.31 -28.26
CA LEU A 19 6.83 -5.22 -28.15
C LEU A 19 6.72 -5.74 -26.70
N LEU A 20 5.77 -5.16 -25.97
CA LEU A 20 5.32 -5.63 -24.66
C LEU A 20 4.95 -7.12 -24.78
N HIS A 21 5.35 -7.96 -23.81
CA HIS A 21 5.07 -9.41 -23.77
C HIS A 21 3.70 -9.74 -24.38
N ILE A 22 3.68 -10.49 -25.49
CA ILE A 22 2.42 -10.88 -26.14
C ILE A 22 1.69 -11.93 -25.30
N ASP A 23 2.43 -12.71 -24.51
CA ASP A 23 1.88 -13.76 -23.67
C ASP A 23 2.22 -13.53 -22.20
N GLY A 24 1.22 -13.74 -21.33
CA GLY A 24 1.38 -13.83 -19.87
C GLY A 24 0.87 -12.64 -19.07
N ASP A 25 -0.42 -12.69 -18.74
CA ASP A 25 -1.08 -12.01 -17.62
C ASP A 25 -1.03 -10.48 -17.56
N SER A 26 -2.20 -9.86 -17.80
CA SER A 26 -2.41 -8.42 -17.61
C SER A 26 -1.99 -7.95 -16.22
N GLU A 27 -2.15 -8.78 -15.19
CA GLU A 27 -1.77 -8.43 -13.82
C GLU A 27 -0.26 -8.21 -13.70
N HIS A 28 0.56 -9.04 -14.34
CA HIS A 28 2.01 -8.86 -14.39
C HIS A 28 2.42 -7.58 -15.14
N LYS A 29 1.70 -7.21 -16.21
CA LYS A 29 1.96 -5.96 -16.93
C LYS A 29 1.62 -4.74 -16.08
N PHE A 30 0.46 -4.75 -15.40
CA PHE A 30 0.08 -3.69 -14.47
C PHE A 30 1.06 -3.61 -13.30
N HIS A 31 1.48 -4.75 -12.74
CA HIS A 31 2.48 -4.80 -11.67
C HIS A 31 3.82 -4.21 -12.10
N ASN A 32 4.37 -4.62 -13.25
CA ASN A 32 5.63 -4.10 -13.75
C ASN A 32 5.55 -2.61 -14.10
N THR A 33 4.42 -2.17 -14.68
CA THR A 33 4.18 -0.76 -14.99
C THR A 33 4.10 0.05 -13.71
N ALA A 34 3.31 -0.39 -12.73
CA ALA A 34 3.22 0.23 -11.41
C ALA A 34 4.60 0.30 -10.76
N LYS A 35 5.38 -0.79 -10.76
CA LYS A 35 6.73 -0.82 -10.21
C LYS A 35 7.67 0.22 -10.86
N LEU A 36 7.56 0.43 -12.17
CA LEU A 36 8.33 1.45 -12.87
C LEU A 36 7.88 2.87 -12.51
N PHE A 37 6.58 3.14 -12.52
CA PHE A 37 6.01 4.45 -12.17
C PHE A 37 6.23 4.83 -10.70
N PHE A 38 6.11 3.85 -9.81
CA PHE A 38 6.25 4.02 -8.36
C PHE A 38 7.66 3.68 -7.85
N SER A 39 8.65 3.51 -8.73
CA SER A 39 10.04 3.22 -8.34
C SER A 39 10.64 4.31 -7.42
N TYR A 40 10.19 5.55 -7.55
CA TYR A 40 10.58 6.66 -6.65
C TYR A 40 9.97 6.56 -5.24
N PHE A 41 8.86 5.85 -5.12
CA PHE A 41 8.15 5.59 -3.87
C PHE A 41 8.37 4.16 -3.39
N ASP A 42 9.44 3.50 -3.86
CA ASP A 42 9.69 2.10 -3.58
C ASP A 42 9.65 1.88 -2.06
N ARG A 43 8.69 1.04 -1.63
CA ARG A 43 8.35 0.72 -0.24
C ARG A 43 7.91 1.88 0.66
N PHE A 44 7.87 3.13 0.22
CA PHE A 44 7.47 4.26 1.07
C PHE A 44 6.09 4.06 1.70
N PHE A 45 5.09 3.69 0.89
CA PHE A 45 3.73 3.45 1.38
C PHE A 45 3.62 2.23 2.28
N GLU A 46 4.41 1.19 1.98
CA GLU A 46 4.49 -0.03 2.77
C GLU A 46 5.09 0.25 4.15
N ASP A 47 6.23 0.95 4.18
CA ASP A 47 6.91 1.36 5.41
C ASP A 47 6.04 2.30 6.25
N PHE A 48 5.36 3.27 5.61
CA PHE A 48 4.43 4.15 6.28
C PHE A 48 3.27 3.37 6.90
N ALA A 49 2.62 2.49 6.13
CA ALA A 49 1.52 1.68 6.62
C ALA A 49 1.95 0.75 7.75
N ASN A 50 3.17 0.19 7.67
CA ASN A 50 3.75 -0.68 8.70
C ASN A 50 3.98 0.09 10.00
N LYS A 51 4.55 1.30 9.92
CA LYS A 51 4.74 2.17 11.09
C LYS A 51 3.41 2.51 11.74
N VAL A 52 2.43 3.00 10.97
CA VAL A 52 1.10 3.34 11.50
C VAL A 52 0.42 2.13 12.14
N PHE A 53 0.54 0.95 11.52
CA PHE A 53 0.01 -0.29 12.08
C PHE A 53 0.68 -0.64 13.41
N ASN A 54 2.01 -0.56 13.47
CA ASN A 54 2.76 -0.88 14.67
C ASN A 54 2.48 0.13 15.79
N ASP A 55 2.54 1.43 15.52
CA ASP A 55 2.32 2.50 16.52
C ASP A 55 0.96 2.36 17.23
N ILE A 56 -0.09 1.99 16.49
CA ILE A 56 -1.44 1.86 17.06
C ILE A 56 -1.65 0.51 17.76
N ASN A 57 -0.95 -0.55 17.33
CA ASN A 57 -1.07 -1.88 17.92
C ASN A 57 0.06 -2.23 18.89
N GLU A 58 1.00 -1.31 19.16
CA GLU A 58 2.13 -1.51 20.07
C GLU A 58 1.65 -1.77 21.49
N SER A 59 0.61 -1.05 21.95
CA SER A 59 -0.03 -1.30 23.23
C SER A 59 -1.56 -1.35 23.15
N PRO A 60 -2.22 -2.17 24.01
CA PRO A 60 -3.68 -2.22 24.08
C PRO A 60 -4.33 -0.87 24.37
N LYS A 61 -3.64 0.03 25.10
CA LYS A 61 -4.15 1.36 25.43
C LYS A 61 -4.26 2.24 24.19
N ASP A 62 -3.27 2.18 23.31
CA ASP A 62 -3.19 2.97 22.09
C ASP A 62 -4.23 2.49 21.07
N THR A 63 -4.39 1.16 20.97
CA THR A 63 -5.47 0.55 20.19
C THR A 63 -6.84 0.99 20.70
N GLU A 64 -7.08 0.97 22.01
CA GLU A 64 -8.35 1.38 22.60
C GLU A 64 -8.63 2.88 22.37
N LEU A 65 -7.61 3.73 22.57
CA LEU A 65 -7.70 5.17 22.31
C LEU A 65 -8.08 5.43 20.84
N PHE A 66 -7.42 4.76 19.90
CA PHE A 66 -7.69 4.91 18.49
C PHE A 66 -9.11 4.45 18.12
N VAL A 67 -9.61 3.37 18.71
CA VAL A 67 -11.00 2.91 18.53
C VAL A 67 -12.00 3.94 19.06
N ARG A 68 -11.75 4.52 20.24
CA ARG A 68 -12.62 5.58 20.80
C ARG A 68 -12.64 6.84 19.93
N LEU A 69 -11.49 7.23 19.37
CA LEU A 69 -11.42 8.36 18.43
C LEU A 69 -12.27 8.11 17.18
N GLN A 70 -12.21 6.90 16.61
CA GLN A 70 -13.06 6.53 15.47
C GLN A 70 -14.55 6.61 15.81
N GLN A 71 -14.94 6.12 16.98
CA GLN A 71 -16.33 6.18 17.46
C GLN A 71 -16.83 7.62 17.61
N ASN A 72 -16.01 8.50 18.18
CA ASN A 72 -16.34 9.91 18.35
C ASN A 72 -16.49 10.65 17.01
N MET A 73 -15.76 10.23 15.98
CA MET A 73 -15.88 10.78 14.63
C MET A 73 -17.05 10.21 13.82
N ASN A 74 -17.89 9.37 14.44
CA ASN A 74 -19.00 8.69 13.78
C ASN A 74 -18.56 7.91 12.53
N LEU A 75 -17.30 7.44 12.51
CA LEU A 75 -16.85 6.47 11.53
C LEU A 75 -17.62 5.18 11.84
N LYS A 76 -18.64 4.89 11.02
CA LYS A 76 -19.66 3.84 11.22
C LYS A 76 -19.12 2.44 11.48
N TYR A 77 -17.82 2.24 11.38
CA TYR A 77 -17.14 0.97 11.52
C TYR A 77 -15.85 1.23 12.31
N ASN A 78 -15.62 0.46 13.40
CA ASN A 78 -14.31 0.36 14.08
C ASN A 78 -13.33 -0.33 13.11
N LEU A 79 -12.90 0.40 12.08
CA LEU A 79 -12.09 -0.13 11.00
C LEU A 79 -10.72 -0.42 11.58
N LYS A 80 -10.41 -1.70 11.71
CA LYS A 80 -9.06 -2.13 12.05
C LYS A 80 -8.10 -1.73 10.93
N LEU A 81 -6.91 -1.30 11.32
CA LEU A 81 -5.79 -1.20 10.39
C LEU A 81 -5.46 -2.60 9.86
N ILE A 82 -5.03 -2.64 8.61
CA ILE A 82 -4.63 -3.88 7.95
C ILE A 82 -3.12 -3.91 7.99
N MET A 83 -2.56 -4.99 8.55
CA MET A 83 -1.12 -5.21 8.51
C MET A 83 -0.68 -5.30 7.05
N PRO A 84 0.30 -4.49 6.62
CA PRO A 84 0.95 -4.71 5.35
C PRO A 84 1.61 -6.08 5.36
N ILE A 85 1.22 -6.93 4.41
CA ILE A 85 1.90 -8.19 4.14
C ILE A 85 2.50 -7.99 2.75
N ASP A 86 3.71 -8.52 2.54
CA ASP A 86 4.52 -8.37 1.33
C ASP A 86 3.89 -8.95 0.03
N ASN A 87 2.56 -9.10 -0.08
CA ASN A 87 1.94 -9.83 -1.17
C ASN A 87 0.81 -9.07 -1.91
N TRP A 88 1.00 -8.94 -3.21
CA TRP A 88 0.06 -8.47 -4.23
C TRP A 88 -0.41 -7.00 -4.16
N PHE A 89 -0.40 -6.38 -5.35
CA PHE A 89 -0.86 -5.02 -5.65
C PHE A 89 -2.27 -4.70 -5.12
N LEU A 90 -3.18 -5.69 -5.12
CA LEU A 90 -4.53 -5.55 -4.58
C LEU A 90 -4.55 -5.31 -3.06
N GLN A 91 -3.56 -5.83 -2.33
CA GLN A 91 -3.45 -5.60 -0.90
C GLN A 91 -3.03 -4.16 -0.59
N MET A 92 -2.05 -3.62 -1.31
CA MET A 92 -1.61 -2.22 -1.13
C MET A 92 -2.73 -1.22 -1.46
N LEU A 93 -3.50 -1.45 -2.52
CA LEU A 93 -4.69 -0.63 -2.79
C LEU A 93 -5.68 -0.66 -1.63
N THR A 94 -5.92 -1.84 -1.06
CA THR A 94 -6.82 -2.02 0.10
C THR A 94 -6.30 -1.30 1.34
N ILE A 95 -5.00 -1.39 1.61
CA ILE A 95 -4.32 -0.72 2.73
C ILE A 95 -4.41 0.81 2.56
N CYS A 96 -4.08 1.33 1.38
CA CYS A 96 -4.18 2.76 1.09
C CYS A 96 -5.61 3.28 1.27
N ASN A 97 -6.61 2.57 0.75
CA ASN A 97 -8.02 2.94 0.93
C ASN A 97 -8.45 2.89 2.41
N ARG A 98 -7.92 1.93 3.18
CA ARG A 98 -8.17 1.83 4.62
C ARG A 98 -7.55 3.02 5.37
N LEU A 99 -6.29 3.33 5.10
CA LEU A 99 -5.61 4.50 5.68
C LEU A 99 -6.33 5.79 5.33
N PHE A 100 -6.79 5.94 4.07
CA PHE A 100 -7.53 7.11 3.64
C PHE A 100 -8.88 7.26 4.37
N SER A 101 -9.58 6.14 4.60
CA SER A 101 -10.84 6.14 5.36
C SER A 101 -10.65 6.47 6.84
N LEU A 102 -9.45 6.19 7.37
CA LEU A 102 -9.05 6.46 8.76
C LEU A 102 -8.30 7.78 8.92
N LYS A 103 -8.11 8.57 7.85
CA LYS A 103 -7.22 9.73 7.84
C LYS A 103 -7.55 10.74 8.95
N ASP A 104 -8.83 11.00 9.20
CA ASP A 104 -9.24 12.02 10.16
C ASP A 104 -8.94 11.56 11.60
N ALA A 105 -9.20 10.28 11.89
CA ALA A 105 -8.86 9.67 13.18
C ALA A 105 -7.34 9.60 13.39
N LEU A 106 -6.58 9.25 12.35
CA LEU A 106 -5.11 9.23 12.38
C LEU A 106 -4.54 10.63 12.60
N MET A 107 -5.07 11.64 11.90
CA MET A 107 -4.65 13.03 12.08
C MET A 107 -4.87 13.49 13.51
N MET A 108 -6.03 13.21 14.11
CA MET A 108 -6.27 13.57 15.52
C MET A 108 -5.41 12.78 16.49
N TYR A 109 -5.20 11.49 16.24
CA TYR A 109 -4.30 10.66 17.03
C TYR A 109 -2.90 11.27 17.06
N TYR A 110 -2.29 11.50 15.89
CA TYR A 110 -0.94 12.06 15.81
C TYR A 110 -0.85 13.54 16.18
N ALA A 111 -1.90 14.34 15.97
CA ALA A 111 -1.92 15.75 16.38
C ALA A 111 -1.70 15.91 17.89
N SER A 112 -2.22 14.98 18.70
CA SER A 112 -2.02 15.00 20.16
C SER A 112 -0.55 14.78 20.58
N PHE A 113 0.23 14.10 19.75
CA PHE A 113 1.66 13.89 19.96
C PHE A 113 2.48 15.05 19.42
N LEU A 114 2.04 15.68 18.33
CA LEU A 114 2.69 16.87 17.74
C LEU A 114 2.47 18.13 18.60
N SER A 115 1.34 18.26 19.31
CA SER A 115 1.12 19.41 20.20
C SER A 115 2.04 19.47 21.41
N ASN A 116 2.71 18.35 21.75
CA ASN A 116 3.67 18.28 22.85
C ASN A 116 5.12 18.52 22.40
N GLY A 117 5.36 18.57 21.09
CA GLY A 117 6.67 18.87 20.49
C GLY A 117 6.58 20.15 19.67
N GLU A 118 6.88 21.28 20.33
CA GLU A 118 7.28 22.55 19.69
C GLU A 118 6.25 23.19 18.74
N ILE A 119 5.44 24.10 19.30
CA ILE A 119 5.13 25.34 18.58
C ILE A 119 6.41 26.21 18.70
N PRO A 120 7.08 26.58 17.60
CA PRO A 120 8.15 27.58 17.66
C PRO A 120 7.65 28.95 18.14
#